data_AF-A0A1Y3ARN7-F1
#
_entry.id   AF-A0A1Y3ARN7-F1
#
_cell.length_a   1.000
_cell.length_b   1.000
_cell.length_c   1.000
_cell.angle_alpha   90.00
_cell.angle_beta   90.00
_cell.angle_gamma   90.00
#
_symmetry.space_group_name_H-M   'P 1'
#
loop_
_entity.id
_entity.type
_entity.pdbx_description
1 polymer ?
#
loop_
_entity_poly.entity_id
_entity_poly.type
_entity_poly.pdbx_seq_one_letter_code
_entity_poly.pdbx_strand_id
1 'polypeptide(L)'
;MADNIPGIFSCINARDKFECIRLLDRDEADIVNLDAEEIYIGGRFYNLEPFVREEYNGNNYIKRSAVIVRRDVKIHSLIDLKNKRACLGPYNDLYQWNIPIGILLYYETMVPDCRSELHTVERFFLESCAAGNWSTDPYLDEELKRNHRRLCSLCKDKMFGLCTEHDRFAGPDGSIKCLTEGIGEIAFTTVETAVEYFAQRSLMSNMYEFLCLDGSRMAITSRGCYWAKHSTNAF
;
A
#
# COMPACT_ATOMS: atom_id res chain seq x y z
N MET A 1 -16.12 -22.29 -15.21
CA MET A 1 -15.25 -23.49 -15.20
C MET A 1 -16.07 -24.78 -15.17
N ALA A 2 -17.14 -24.90 -14.37
CA ALA A 2 -17.92 -26.13 -14.28
C ALA A 2 -18.60 -26.58 -15.59
N ASP A 3 -19.08 -25.63 -16.43
CA ASP A 3 -19.77 -25.98 -17.68
C ASP A 3 -18.88 -26.72 -18.70
N ASN A 4 -17.55 -26.64 -18.54
CA ASN A 4 -16.58 -27.25 -19.45
C ASN A 4 -16.07 -28.62 -18.97
N ILE A 5 -16.45 -29.08 -17.77
CA ILE A 5 -16.09 -30.42 -17.23
C ILE A 5 -17.33 -31.03 -16.55
N PRO A 6 -18.35 -31.42 -17.33
CA PRO A 6 -19.62 -31.90 -16.80
C PRO A 6 -19.45 -33.18 -15.97
N GLY A 7 -20.11 -33.23 -14.81
CA GLY A 7 -20.14 -34.40 -13.93
C GLY A 7 -19.03 -34.47 -12.87
N ILE A 8 -18.08 -33.52 -12.86
CA ILE A 8 -17.01 -33.44 -11.85
C ILE A 8 -17.17 -32.21 -10.94
N PHE A 9 -17.57 -31.06 -11.51
CA PHE A 9 -17.81 -29.84 -10.76
C PHE A 9 -19.27 -29.42 -10.86
N SER A 10 -19.82 -28.89 -9.78
CA SER A 10 -21.10 -28.16 -9.73
C SER A 10 -20.89 -26.73 -9.25
N CYS A 11 -21.60 -25.77 -9.83
CA CYS A 11 -21.59 -24.39 -9.35
C CYS A 11 -22.66 -24.18 -8.28
N ILE A 12 -22.26 -23.62 -7.15
CA ILE A 12 -23.17 -23.17 -6.09
C ILE A 12 -23.17 -21.65 -6.09
N ASN A 13 -24.35 -21.06 -6.26
CA ASN A 13 -24.49 -19.61 -6.34
C ASN A 13 -24.63 -19.03 -4.93
N ALA A 14 -23.88 -17.96 -4.65
CA ALA A 14 -23.90 -17.23 -3.41
C ALA A 14 -24.00 -15.72 -3.68
N ARG A 15 -24.44 -14.96 -2.68
CA ARG A 15 -24.64 -13.51 -2.81
C ARG A 15 -23.34 -12.75 -3.04
N ASP A 16 -22.30 -13.15 -2.33
CA ASP A 16 -20.97 -12.53 -2.32
C ASP A 16 -19.95 -13.57 -1.81
N LYS A 17 -18.66 -13.21 -1.84
CA LYS A 17 -17.59 -14.11 -1.42
C LYS A 17 -17.60 -14.43 0.08
N PHE A 18 -18.20 -13.59 0.93
CA PHE A 18 -18.38 -13.92 2.35
C PHE A 18 -19.38 -15.06 2.53
N GLU A 19 -20.45 -15.08 1.74
CA GLU A 19 -21.36 -16.20 1.75
C GLU A 19 -20.70 -17.46 1.17
N CYS A 20 -19.84 -17.36 0.15
CA CYS A 20 -19.04 -18.50 -0.30
C CYS A 20 -18.15 -19.05 0.83
N ILE A 21 -17.46 -18.20 1.59
CA ILE A 21 -16.65 -18.61 2.75
C ILE A 21 -17.50 -19.36 3.79
N ARG A 22 -18.73 -18.91 4.05
CA ARG A 22 -19.64 -19.60 4.98
C ARG A 22 -20.15 -20.93 4.43
N LEU A 23 -20.35 -21.04 3.13
CA LEU A 23 -20.71 -22.31 2.50
C LEU A 23 -19.57 -23.33 2.62
N LEU A 24 -18.31 -22.89 2.48
CA LEU A 24 -17.15 -23.75 2.77
C LEU A 24 -17.14 -24.21 4.24
N ASP A 25 -17.33 -23.30 5.18
CA ASP A 25 -17.35 -23.60 6.63
C ASP A 25 -18.47 -24.56 7.04
N ARG A 26 -19.55 -24.64 6.25
CA ARG A 26 -20.69 -25.55 6.47
C ARG A 26 -20.60 -26.86 5.67
N ASP A 27 -19.49 -27.10 4.98
CA ASP A 27 -19.33 -28.23 4.05
C ASP A 27 -20.41 -28.25 2.93
N GLU A 28 -20.94 -27.08 2.56
CA GLU A 28 -21.94 -26.91 1.50
C GLU A 28 -21.29 -26.56 0.16
N ALA A 29 -20.01 -26.18 0.14
CA ALA A 29 -19.19 -25.95 -1.06
C ALA A 29 -17.75 -26.40 -0.81
N ASP A 30 -16.96 -26.59 -1.88
CA ASP A 30 -15.59 -27.13 -1.75
C ASP A 30 -14.48 -26.12 -2.05
N ILE A 31 -14.71 -25.18 -2.98
CA ILE A 31 -13.66 -24.30 -3.52
C ILE A 31 -14.22 -22.90 -3.80
N VAL A 32 -13.47 -21.85 -3.42
CA VAL A 32 -13.74 -20.46 -3.81
C VAL A 32 -12.43 -19.71 -4.05
N ASN A 33 -12.39 -18.83 -5.05
CA ASN A 33 -11.25 -17.93 -5.27
C ASN A 33 -11.38 -16.69 -4.38
N LEU A 34 -10.43 -16.48 -3.47
CA LEU A 34 -10.39 -15.38 -2.52
C LEU A 34 -9.16 -14.48 -2.77
N ASP A 35 -9.35 -13.17 -2.62
CA ASP A 35 -8.23 -12.23 -2.57
C ASP A 35 -7.56 -12.19 -1.18
N ALA A 36 -6.49 -11.42 -1.03
CA ALA A 36 -5.64 -11.44 0.16
C ALA A 36 -6.41 -11.07 1.45
N GLU A 37 -7.31 -10.10 1.38
CA GLU A 37 -8.16 -9.65 2.47
C GLU A 37 -9.17 -10.72 2.87
N GLU A 38 -9.78 -11.39 1.89
CA GLU A 38 -10.74 -12.45 2.12
C GLU A 38 -10.10 -13.74 2.64
N ILE A 39 -8.89 -14.07 2.18
CA ILE A 39 -8.09 -15.19 2.72
C ILE A 39 -7.85 -14.98 4.21
N TYR A 40 -7.52 -13.75 4.63
CA TYR A 40 -7.38 -13.44 6.05
C TYR A 40 -8.68 -13.72 6.81
N ILE A 41 -9.83 -13.36 6.25
CA ILE A 41 -11.14 -13.59 6.88
C ILE A 41 -11.46 -15.09 6.97
N GLY A 42 -11.26 -15.83 5.89
CA GLY A 42 -11.45 -17.28 5.83
C GLY A 42 -10.59 -18.02 6.85
N GLY A 43 -9.28 -17.72 6.90
CA GLY A 43 -8.39 -18.37 7.86
C GLY A 43 -8.61 -17.93 9.31
N ARG A 44 -8.88 -16.64 9.56
CA ARG A 44 -9.00 -16.10 10.93
C ARG A 44 -10.32 -16.45 11.60
N PHE A 45 -11.42 -16.47 10.85
CA PHE A 45 -12.77 -16.58 11.40
C PHE A 45 -13.49 -17.89 11.05
N TYR A 46 -13.04 -18.60 10.02
CA TYR A 46 -13.66 -19.84 9.53
C TYR A 46 -12.66 -21.01 9.42
N ASN A 47 -11.44 -20.85 9.95
CA ASN A 47 -10.37 -21.86 9.93
C ASN A 47 -10.10 -22.49 8.55
N LEU A 48 -10.36 -21.76 7.47
CA LEU A 48 -10.06 -22.21 6.11
C LEU A 48 -8.56 -22.09 5.82
N GLU A 49 -8.02 -23.03 5.06
CA GLU A 49 -6.60 -23.03 4.65
C GLU A 49 -6.49 -22.98 3.12
N PRO A 50 -5.69 -22.06 2.55
CA PRO A 50 -5.48 -22.02 1.12
C PRO A 50 -4.63 -23.21 0.66
N PHE A 51 -5.07 -23.92 -0.37
CA PHE A 51 -4.36 -25.09 -0.92
C PHE A 51 -3.75 -24.84 -2.30
N VAL A 52 -4.27 -23.85 -3.05
CA VAL A 52 -3.71 -23.43 -4.35
C VAL A 52 -3.64 -21.90 -4.41
N ARG A 53 -2.61 -21.35 -5.06
CA ARG A 53 -2.45 -19.91 -5.27
C ARG A 53 -2.22 -19.58 -6.73
N GLU A 54 -2.78 -18.47 -7.18
CA GLU A 54 -2.53 -17.94 -8.51
C GLU A 54 -1.08 -17.45 -8.65
N GLU A 55 -0.54 -17.55 -9.85
CA GLU A 55 0.78 -17.05 -10.19
C GLU A 55 0.68 -16.02 -11.32
N TYR A 56 1.31 -14.87 -11.12
CA TYR A 56 1.41 -13.81 -12.11
C TYR A 56 2.88 -13.58 -12.45
N ASN A 57 3.25 -13.79 -13.72
CA ASN A 57 4.61 -13.60 -14.22
C ASN A 57 5.69 -14.33 -13.39
N GLY A 58 5.44 -15.58 -12.98
CA GLY A 58 6.41 -16.33 -12.15
C GLY A 58 6.39 -15.97 -10.67
N ASN A 59 5.44 -15.13 -10.22
CA ASN A 59 5.37 -14.65 -8.84
C ASN A 59 4.03 -14.95 -8.18
N ASN A 60 4.07 -15.26 -6.89
CA ASN A 60 2.91 -15.47 -6.03
C ASN A 60 2.46 -14.19 -5.29
N TYR A 61 2.80 -13.04 -5.85
CA TYR A 61 2.47 -11.71 -5.34
C TYR A 61 2.20 -10.76 -6.51
N ILE A 62 1.36 -9.75 -6.28
CA ILE A 62 0.99 -8.73 -7.26
C ILE A 62 2.02 -7.60 -7.26
N LYS A 63 2.25 -6.99 -6.10
CA LYS A 63 3.27 -5.93 -5.88
C LYS A 63 3.83 -6.01 -4.46
N ARG A 64 4.95 -5.32 -4.24
CA ARG A 64 5.63 -5.23 -2.95
C ARG A 64 5.67 -3.77 -2.47
N SER A 65 5.03 -3.49 -1.34
CA SER A 65 5.11 -2.16 -0.71
C SER A 65 6.53 -1.91 -0.23
N ALA A 66 7.06 -0.72 -0.50
CA ALA A 66 8.41 -0.33 -0.15
C ALA A 66 8.50 1.14 0.20
N VAL A 67 9.55 1.47 0.94
CA VAL A 67 9.87 2.84 1.35
C VAL A 67 11.23 3.22 0.79
N ILE A 68 11.29 4.32 0.06
CA ILE A 68 12.52 4.88 -0.49
C ILE A 68 12.93 6.08 0.36
N VAL A 69 14.21 6.14 0.71
CA VAL A 69 14.82 7.29 1.38
C VAL A 69 15.98 7.82 0.54
N ARG A 70 16.29 9.10 0.72
CA ARG A 70 17.54 9.65 0.21
C ARG A 70 18.73 9.11 0.99
N ARG A 71 19.83 8.84 0.29
CA ARG A 71 21.06 8.33 0.89
C ARG A 71 21.69 9.33 1.88
N ASP A 72 21.56 10.63 1.65
CA ASP A 72 22.14 11.69 2.49
C ASP A 72 21.31 12.03 3.74
N VAL A 73 20.06 11.57 3.83
CA VAL A 73 19.22 11.76 5.01
C VAL A 73 19.59 10.71 6.06
N LYS A 74 19.73 11.11 7.33
CA LYS A 74 20.01 10.20 8.45
C LYS A 74 18.73 9.50 8.93
N ILE A 75 18.44 8.33 8.37
CA ILE A 75 17.32 7.44 8.73
C ILE A 75 17.90 6.03 8.83
N HIS A 76 18.10 5.52 10.03
CA HIS A 76 18.72 4.22 10.28
C HIS A 76 17.75 3.23 10.92
N SER A 77 16.51 3.67 11.15
CA SER A 77 15.45 2.89 11.77
C SER A 77 14.09 3.47 11.40
N LEU A 78 13.02 2.73 11.70
CA LEU A 78 11.66 3.20 11.48
C LEU A 78 11.32 4.44 12.33
N ILE A 79 11.89 4.58 13.54
CA ILE A 79 11.63 5.73 14.41
C ILE A 79 12.16 7.05 13.82
N ASP A 80 13.20 6.97 13.00
CA ASP A 80 13.79 8.15 12.33
C ASP A 80 12.88 8.72 11.23
N LEU A 81 11.81 8.02 10.86
CA LEU A 81 10.78 8.53 9.94
C LEU A 81 9.92 9.62 10.58
N LYS A 82 9.90 9.70 11.92
CA LYS A 82 9.17 10.72 12.66
C LYS A 82 9.70 12.12 12.33
N ASN A 83 8.79 13.07 12.16
CA ASN A 83 9.09 14.46 11.79
C ASN A 83 9.85 14.63 10.47
N LYS A 84 9.77 13.64 9.56
CA LYS A 84 10.28 13.77 8.19
C LYS A 84 9.18 14.24 7.25
N ARG A 85 9.59 14.79 6.11
CA ARG A 85 8.70 15.12 4.99
C ARG A 85 8.42 13.88 4.15
N ALA A 86 7.17 13.46 4.06
CA ALA A 86 6.80 12.17 3.45
C ALA A 86 5.94 12.32 2.19
N CYS A 87 6.34 11.66 1.12
CA CYS A 87 5.55 11.47 -0.09
C CYS A 87 4.76 10.16 0.04
N LEU A 88 3.46 10.27 0.31
CA LEU A 88 2.53 9.17 0.53
C LEU A 88 1.67 8.93 -0.73
N GLY A 89 0.84 7.90 -0.70
CA GLY A 89 -0.32 7.79 -1.58
C GLY A 89 -1.57 8.35 -0.91
N PRO A 90 -2.75 8.23 -1.56
CA PRO A 90 -4.00 8.66 -0.96
C PRO A 90 -4.35 7.83 0.29
N TYR A 91 -5.17 8.42 1.17
CA TYR A 91 -5.78 7.70 2.27
C TYR A 91 -6.47 6.43 1.76
N ASN A 92 -6.31 5.32 2.50
CA ASN A 92 -6.77 3.96 2.14
C ASN A 92 -6.02 3.25 0.99
N ASP A 93 -4.97 3.83 0.39
CA ASP A 93 -4.15 3.07 -0.57
C ASP A 93 -3.42 1.91 0.10
N LEU A 94 -3.52 0.71 -0.48
CA LEU A 94 -2.94 -0.50 0.12
C LEU A 94 -1.41 -0.39 0.31
N TYR A 95 -0.68 0.07 -0.70
CA TYR A 95 0.78 -0.02 -0.74
C TYR A 95 1.47 1.18 -0.10
N GLN A 96 0.87 2.35 -0.25
CA GLN A 96 1.45 3.63 0.13
C GLN A 96 0.82 4.18 1.43
N TRP A 97 -0.26 3.57 1.91
CA TRP A 97 -0.95 3.96 3.15
C TRP A 97 -1.18 2.77 4.10
N ASN A 98 -2.08 1.84 3.81
CA ASN A 98 -2.53 0.81 4.77
C ASN A 98 -1.38 -0.08 5.27
N ILE A 99 -0.57 -0.63 4.36
CA ILE A 99 0.59 -1.44 4.72
C ILE A 99 1.60 -0.65 5.56
N PRO A 100 2.13 0.50 5.09
CA PRO A 100 3.15 1.20 5.84
C PRO A 100 2.66 1.80 7.15
N ILE A 101 1.46 2.38 7.20
CA ILE A 101 0.89 2.91 8.44
C ILE A 101 0.60 1.78 9.42
N GLY A 102 0.03 0.66 8.96
CA GLY A 102 -0.22 -0.53 9.78
C GLY A 102 1.07 -1.11 10.37
N ILE A 103 2.15 -1.17 9.60
CA ILE A 103 3.47 -1.61 10.07
C ILE A 103 4.03 -0.65 11.12
N LEU A 104 3.96 0.66 10.89
CA LEU A 104 4.46 1.65 11.85
C LEU A 104 3.68 1.63 13.16
N LEU A 105 2.37 1.36 13.11
CA LEU A 105 1.53 1.14 14.29
C LEU A 105 1.90 -0.17 15.01
N TYR A 106 2.07 -1.27 14.26
CA TYR A 106 2.42 -2.59 14.81
C TYR A 106 3.75 -2.59 15.56
N TYR A 107 4.77 -1.93 15.02
CA TYR A 107 6.08 -1.76 15.67
C TYR A 107 6.10 -0.63 16.71
N GLU A 108 4.94 -0.07 17.07
CA GLU A 108 4.78 1.03 18.05
C GLU A 108 5.64 2.27 17.74
N THR A 109 6.09 2.39 16.49
CA THR A 109 6.88 3.52 16.00
C THR A 109 5.98 4.74 15.84
N MET A 110 4.76 4.51 15.34
CA MET A 110 3.69 5.48 15.25
C MET A 110 2.68 5.20 16.37
N VAL A 111 2.38 6.21 17.18
CA VAL A 111 1.44 6.09 18.28
C VAL A 111 0.07 6.58 17.81
N PRO A 112 -1.00 5.76 17.90
CA PRO A 112 -2.33 6.13 17.41
C PRO A 112 -2.89 7.34 18.16
N ASP A 113 -3.52 8.23 17.42
CA ASP A 113 -4.33 9.34 17.92
C ASP A 113 -5.80 8.92 17.96
N CYS A 114 -6.44 9.06 19.12
CA CYS A 114 -7.81 8.59 19.33
C CYS A 114 -8.87 9.30 18.47
N ARG A 115 -8.51 10.40 17.78
CA ARG A 115 -9.43 11.11 16.88
C ARG A 115 -9.59 10.40 15.54
N SER A 116 -8.49 10.01 14.91
CA SER A 116 -8.49 9.30 13.62
C SER A 116 -7.10 8.84 13.20
N GLU A 117 -7.05 7.92 12.23
CA GLU A 117 -5.81 7.54 11.55
C GLU A 117 -5.18 8.74 10.82
N LEU A 118 -5.98 9.60 10.18
CA LEU A 118 -5.47 10.82 9.53
C LEU A 118 -4.75 11.75 10.53
N HIS A 119 -5.29 11.95 11.73
CA HIS A 119 -4.60 12.70 12.80
C HIS A 119 -3.31 12.02 13.28
N THR A 120 -3.32 10.69 13.31
CA THR A 120 -2.16 9.88 13.68
C THR A 120 -1.01 10.13 12.71
N VAL A 121 -1.27 9.99 11.40
CA VAL A 121 -0.28 10.18 10.34
C VAL A 121 0.17 11.64 10.27
N GLU A 122 -0.77 12.59 10.36
CA GLU A 122 -0.50 14.03 10.34
C GLU A 122 0.41 14.50 11.50
N ARG A 123 0.31 13.84 12.66
CA ARG A 123 1.16 14.12 13.82
C ARG A 123 2.53 13.45 13.71
N PHE A 124 2.63 12.31 13.04
CA PHE A 124 3.87 11.55 12.91
C PHE A 124 4.86 12.19 11.93
N PHE A 125 4.39 12.62 10.77
CA PHE A 125 5.21 13.31 9.77
C PHE A 125 5.22 14.83 9.98
N LEU A 126 6.28 15.51 9.51
CA LEU A 126 6.36 16.97 9.58
C LEU A 126 5.41 17.62 8.58
N GLU A 127 5.45 17.15 7.34
CA GLU A 127 4.60 17.54 6.24
C GLU A 127 4.46 16.34 5.30
N SER A 128 3.37 16.25 4.55
CA SER A 128 3.20 15.17 3.59
C SER A 128 2.53 15.59 2.29
N CYS A 129 2.66 14.73 1.29
CA CYS A 129 1.79 14.74 0.13
C CYS A 129 1.07 13.39 0.04
N ALA A 130 -0.22 13.35 0.34
CA ALA A 130 -1.09 12.19 0.24
C ALA A 130 -2.11 12.38 -0.90
N ALA A 131 -1.63 12.58 -2.13
CA ALA A 131 -2.46 12.95 -3.26
C ALA A 131 -3.27 11.79 -3.84
N GLY A 132 -4.53 12.09 -4.19
CA GLY A 132 -5.52 11.14 -4.71
C GLY A 132 -6.85 11.22 -3.94
N ASN A 133 -7.75 10.29 -4.22
CA ASN A 133 -9.08 10.27 -3.60
C ASN A 133 -9.02 9.56 -2.25
N TRP A 134 -9.38 10.27 -1.18
CA TRP A 134 -9.49 9.76 0.18
C TRP A 134 -10.88 9.18 0.46
N SER A 135 -11.88 9.63 -0.29
CA SER A 135 -13.26 9.17 -0.25
C SER A 135 -13.84 9.09 -1.66
N THR A 136 -14.78 8.16 -1.87
CA THR A 136 -15.59 8.12 -3.10
C THR A 136 -16.68 9.20 -3.10
N ASP A 137 -17.03 9.75 -1.93
CA ASP A 137 -17.88 10.93 -1.79
C ASP A 137 -17.01 12.20 -1.90
N PRO A 138 -17.21 13.03 -2.95
CA PRO A 138 -16.41 14.24 -3.17
C PRO A 138 -16.52 15.27 -2.05
N TYR A 139 -17.69 15.41 -1.41
CA TYR A 139 -17.85 16.38 -0.32
C TYR A 139 -17.04 15.97 0.90
N LEU A 140 -17.11 14.68 1.25
CA LEU A 140 -16.32 14.13 2.35
C LEU A 140 -14.82 14.18 2.02
N ASP A 141 -14.42 13.89 0.79
CA ASP A 141 -13.02 13.98 0.34
C ASP A 141 -12.45 15.39 0.56
N GLU A 142 -13.15 16.41 0.07
CA GLU A 142 -12.76 17.81 0.25
C GLU A 142 -12.73 18.22 1.73
N GLU A 143 -13.72 17.79 2.52
CA GLU A 143 -13.80 18.09 3.95
C GLU A 143 -12.62 17.48 4.71
N LEU A 144 -12.31 16.20 4.49
CA LEU A 144 -11.18 15.52 5.13
C LEU A 144 -9.87 16.22 4.80
N LYS A 145 -9.62 16.53 3.51
CA LYS A 145 -8.41 17.22 3.06
C LYS A 145 -8.30 18.63 3.63
N ARG A 146 -9.43 19.33 3.77
CA ARG A 146 -9.48 20.66 4.40
C ARG A 146 -9.17 20.61 5.89
N ASN A 147 -9.57 19.54 6.57
CA ASN A 147 -9.34 19.33 8.00
C ASN A 147 -7.92 18.81 8.30
N HIS A 148 -7.26 18.16 7.33
CA HIS A 148 -5.91 17.60 7.45
C HIS A 148 -4.91 18.19 6.46
N ARG A 149 -4.80 19.53 6.42
CA ARG A 149 -4.02 20.24 5.40
C ARG A 149 -2.54 19.88 5.37
N ARG A 150 -1.95 19.44 6.49
CA ARG A 150 -0.52 19.07 6.55
C ARG A 150 -0.23 17.78 5.79
N LEU A 151 -1.23 16.93 5.57
CA LEU A 151 -1.10 15.75 4.70
C LEU A 151 -1.05 16.11 3.21
N CYS A 152 -1.41 17.35 2.87
CA CYS A 152 -1.48 17.86 1.51
C CYS A 152 -0.44 18.97 1.24
N SER A 153 0.38 19.36 2.22
CA SER A 153 1.19 20.58 2.14
C SER A 153 2.38 20.46 1.18
N LEU A 154 2.87 19.24 0.95
CA LEU A 154 3.94 18.96 -0.01
C LEU A 154 3.42 18.74 -1.44
N CYS A 155 2.11 18.63 -1.64
CA CYS A 155 1.54 18.41 -2.97
C CYS A 155 1.64 19.67 -3.82
N LYS A 156 1.82 19.47 -5.13
CA LYS A 156 2.29 20.53 -6.03
C LYS A 156 1.16 21.29 -6.69
N ASP A 157 0.16 20.57 -7.19
CA ASP A 157 -0.86 21.12 -8.06
C ASP A 157 -2.13 21.42 -7.26
N LYS A 158 -2.59 22.67 -7.40
CA LYS A 158 -3.80 23.17 -6.74
C LYS A 158 -4.90 23.54 -7.72
N MET A 159 -4.66 23.31 -9.02
CA MET A 159 -5.55 23.72 -10.10
C MET A 159 -6.91 23.03 -10.03
N PHE A 160 -6.92 21.74 -9.67
CA PHE A 160 -8.12 20.90 -9.66
C PHE A 160 -8.71 20.71 -8.26
N GLY A 161 -8.18 21.41 -7.26
CA GLY A 161 -8.50 21.19 -5.86
C GLY A 161 -7.25 20.92 -5.03
N LEU A 162 -7.44 20.70 -3.74
CA LEU A 162 -6.33 20.39 -2.83
C LEU A 162 -5.95 18.92 -2.99
N CYS A 163 -4.72 18.61 -3.44
CA CYS A 163 -4.13 17.26 -3.32
C CYS A 163 -5.00 16.17 -3.99
N THR A 164 -5.44 16.43 -5.22
CA THR A 164 -6.32 15.53 -5.98
C THR A 164 -5.52 14.43 -6.68
N GLU A 165 -6.22 13.48 -7.30
CA GLU A 165 -5.65 12.44 -8.17
C GLU A 165 -4.92 12.99 -9.41
N HIS A 166 -5.18 14.26 -9.75
CA HIS A 166 -4.49 14.96 -10.84
C HIS A 166 -3.19 15.65 -10.40
N ASP A 167 -2.85 15.60 -9.11
CA ASP A 167 -1.57 16.13 -8.64
C ASP A 167 -0.41 15.33 -9.23
N ARG A 168 0.64 16.03 -9.68
CA ARG A 168 1.86 15.42 -10.21
C ARG A 168 2.56 14.44 -9.26
N PHE A 169 2.28 14.51 -7.97
CA PHE A 169 2.81 13.64 -6.93
C PHE A 169 1.83 12.53 -6.52
N ALA A 170 0.69 12.39 -7.17
CA ALA A 170 -0.25 11.30 -6.94
C ALA A 170 0.29 9.93 -7.40
N GLY A 171 -0.05 8.89 -6.63
CA GLY A 171 0.24 7.49 -6.94
C GLY A 171 1.70 7.06 -6.75
N PRO A 172 2.03 5.79 -7.09
CA PRO A 172 3.36 5.21 -6.89
C PRO A 172 4.49 5.99 -7.58
N ASP A 173 4.33 6.38 -8.84
CA ASP A 173 5.32 7.17 -9.58
C ASP A 173 5.43 8.61 -9.06
N GLY A 174 4.29 9.23 -8.72
CA GLY A 174 4.23 10.58 -8.19
C GLY A 174 4.93 10.73 -6.85
N SER A 175 4.80 9.73 -5.97
CA SER A 175 5.51 9.72 -4.68
C SER A 175 7.04 9.68 -4.85
N ILE A 176 7.56 8.90 -5.80
CA ILE A 176 8.98 8.87 -6.15
C ILE A 176 9.40 10.21 -6.73
N LYS A 177 8.58 10.80 -7.60
CA LYS A 177 8.82 12.12 -8.16
C LYS A 177 8.90 13.21 -7.08
N CYS A 178 7.99 13.20 -6.11
CA CYS A 178 8.02 14.09 -4.94
C CYS A 178 9.34 13.99 -4.15
N LEU A 179 9.87 12.77 -3.98
CA LEU A 179 11.17 12.55 -3.35
C LEU A 179 12.32 13.07 -4.22
N THR A 180 12.33 12.73 -5.50
CA THR A 180 13.41 13.10 -6.43
C THR A 180 13.47 14.58 -6.77
N GLU A 181 12.35 15.30 -6.67
CA GLU A 181 12.29 16.77 -6.78
C GLU A 181 12.72 17.48 -5.46
N GLY A 182 13.11 16.73 -4.42
CA GLY A 182 13.62 17.27 -3.16
C GLY A 182 12.55 17.83 -2.22
N ILE A 183 11.27 17.58 -2.53
CA ILE A 183 10.13 18.04 -1.75
C ILE A 183 9.99 17.19 -0.47
N GLY A 184 10.06 15.87 -0.62
CA GLY A 184 10.08 14.91 0.48
C GLY A 184 11.48 14.40 0.81
N GLU A 185 11.59 13.72 1.95
CA GLU A 185 12.76 12.95 2.39
C GLU A 185 12.51 11.43 2.29
N ILE A 186 11.24 11.03 2.25
CA ILE A 186 10.76 9.65 2.20
C ILE A 186 9.70 9.54 1.09
N ALA A 187 9.68 8.45 0.33
CA ALA A 187 8.56 8.07 -0.52
C ALA A 187 8.05 6.67 -0.19
N PHE A 188 6.74 6.56 -0.02
CA PHE A 188 6.03 5.28 0.09
C PHE A 188 5.52 4.89 -1.30
N THR A 189 5.93 3.71 -1.80
CA THR A 189 5.67 3.27 -3.17
C THR A 189 5.72 1.73 -3.24
N THR A 190 5.95 1.18 -4.44
CA THR A 190 6.20 -0.26 -4.63
C THR A 190 7.60 -0.53 -5.18
N VAL A 191 8.16 -1.71 -4.90
CA VAL A 191 9.45 -2.14 -5.47
C VAL A 191 9.39 -2.11 -6.99
N GLU A 192 8.29 -2.60 -7.56
CA GLU A 192 8.08 -2.68 -9.01
C GLU A 192 8.14 -1.29 -9.66
N THR A 193 7.36 -0.33 -9.15
CA THR A 193 7.38 1.05 -9.66
C THR A 193 8.75 1.71 -9.45
N ALA A 194 9.40 1.48 -8.31
CA ALA A 194 10.72 2.05 -8.04
C ALA A 194 11.77 1.56 -9.04
N VAL A 195 11.82 0.25 -9.29
CA VAL A 195 12.75 -0.33 -10.26
C VAL A 195 12.50 0.21 -11.67
N GLU A 196 11.24 0.30 -12.08
CA GLU A 196 10.87 0.86 -13.38
C GLU A 196 11.25 2.35 -13.50
N TYR A 197 10.90 3.16 -12.51
CA TYR A 197 11.19 4.59 -12.47
C TYR A 197 12.69 4.90 -12.61
N PHE A 198 13.53 4.12 -11.91
CA PHE A 198 14.98 4.29 -11.89
C PHE A 198 15.72 3.53 -12.99
N ALA A 199 15.08 2.61 -13.73
CA ALA A 199 15.70 1.90 -14.84
C ALA A 199 16.25 2.86 -15.91
N GLN A 200 15.54 3.96 -16.17
CA GLN A 200 15.95 5.00 -17.11
C GLN A 200 16.78 6.12 -16.45
N ARG A 201 17.05 6.03 -15.15
CA ARG A 201 17.69 7.07 -14.32
C ARG A 201 18.79 6.47 -13.44
N SER A 202 19.62 5.61 -14.01
CA SER A 202 20.60 4.79 -13.26
C SER A 202 21.58 5.61 -12.40
N LEU A 203 22.11 6.73 -12.90
CA LEU A 203 22.98 7.63 -12.12
C LEU A 203 22.25 8.23 -10.91
N MET A 204 20.97 8.53 -11.07
CA MET A 204 20.13 9.09 -10.01
C MET A 204 19.77 8.04 -8.96
N SER A 205 19.58 6.78 -9.36
CA SER A 205 19.28 5.65 -8.47
C SER A 205 20.27 5.52 -7.31
N ASN A 206 21.55 5.81 -7.55
CA ASN A 206 22.60 5.76 -6.52
C ASN A 206 22.44 6.76 -5.36
N MET A 207 21.56 7.75 -5.51
CA MET A 207 21.24 8.74 -4.46
C MET A 207 20.10 8.28 -3.54
N TYR A 208 19.46 7.15 -3.83
CA TYR A 208 18.28 6.65 -3.13
C TYR A 208 18.45 5.18 -2.74
N GLU A 209 17.79 4.78 -1.67
CA GLU A 209 17.87 3.43 -1.11
C GLU A 209 16.50 3.00 -0.60
N PHE A 210 16.20 1.70 -0.68
CA PHE A 210 15.09 1.13 0.06
C PHE A 210 15.43 1.09 1.56
N LEU A 211 14.49 1.51 2.40
CA LEU A 211 14.56 1.33 3.85
C LEU A 211 13.88 0.02 4.24
N CYS A 212 14.62 -0.87 4.88
CA CYS A 212 14.14 -2.17 5.33
C CYS A 212 13.52 -2.06 6.74
N LEU A 213 12.71 -3.06 7.12
CA LEU A 213 12.05 -3.07 8.44
C LEU A 213 13.03 -3.15 9.62
N ASP A 214 14.21 -3.74 9.40
CA ASP A 214 15.29 -3.81 10.37
C ASP A 214 16.16 -2.54 10.43
N GLY A 215 15.80 -1.49 9.67
CA GLY A 215 16.55 -0.24 9.58
C GLY A 215 17.73 -0.27 8.61
N SER A 216 18.07 -1.43 8.05
CA SER A 216 19.07 -1.55 7.00
C SER A 216 18.61 -0.85 5.71
N ARG A 217 19.56 -0.59 4.82
CA ARG A 217 19.30 0.07 3.54
C ARG A 217 19.82 -0.78 2.39
N MET A 218 19.04 -0.86 1.32
CA MET A 218 19.38 -1.63 0.13
C MET A 218 19.27 -0.78 -1.12
N ALA A 219 20.09 -1.07 -2.12
CA ALA A 219 20.00 -0.42 -3.43
C ALA A 219 18.65 -0.68 -4.10
N ILE A 220 18.19 0.29 -4.91
CA ILE A 220 16.94 0.18 -5.67
C ILE A 220 17.09 -0.86 -6.78
N THR A 221 16.75 -2.10 -6.47
CA THR A 221 16.78 -3.25 -7.38
C THR A 221 15.59 -4.17 -7.09
N SER A 222 15.28 -5.08 -8.03
CA SER A 222 14.20 -6.06 -7.82
C SER A 222 14.40 -6.99 -6.63
N ARG A 223 15.65 -7.13 -6.15
CA ARG A 223 16.05 -7.90 -4.96
C ARG A 223 16.18 -7.05 -3.70
N GLY A 224 15.83 -5.77 -3.77
CA GLY A 224 15.77 -4.90 -2.60
C GLY A 224 14.73 -5.38 -1.59
N CYS A 225 14.87 -4.90 -0.35
CA CYS A 225 13.89 -5.18 0.69
C CYS A 225 12.55 -4.48 0.40
N TYR A 226 11.52 -4.98 1.05
CA TYR A 226 10.15 -4.52 0.97
C TYR A 226 9.51 -4.69 2.34
N TRP A 227 8.43 -3.95 2.60
CA TRP A 227 7.73 -3.98 3.88
C TRP A 227 6.65 -5.07 3.91
N ALA A 228 5.95 -5.28 2.78
CA ALA A 228 5.03 -6.40 2.62
C ALA A 228 4.85 -6.78 1.15
N LYS A 229 4.37 -8.00 0.92
CA LYS A 229 3.89 -8.51 -0.37
C LYS A 229 2.36 -8.50 -0.36
N HIS A 230 1.75 -7.95 -1.40
CA HIS A 230 0.34 -8.21 -1.68
C HIS A 230 0.25 -9.56 -2.39
N SER A 231 -0.21 -10.58 -1.67
CA SER A 231 -0.33 -11.94 -2.19
C SER A 231 -1.34 -12.00 -3.33
N THR A 232 -1.13 -12.91 -4.26
CA THR A 232 -2.12 -13.26 -5.29
C THR A 232 -3.28 -14.04 -4.69
N ASN A 233 -4.39 -14.11 -5.42
CA ASN A 233 -5.57 -14.83 -4.97
C ASN A 233 -5.25 -16.31 -4.73
N ALA A 234 -6.00 -16.91 -3.81
CA ALA A 234 -5.87 -18.31 -3.46
C ALA A 234 -7.24 -18.99 -3.40
N PHE A 235 -7.20 -20.31 -3.45
CA PHE A 235 -8.32 -21.21 -3.30
C PHE A 235 -8.18 -21.99 -2.00
#